data_AF-A0A0F9XWB1-F1
#
_entry.id   AF-A0A0F9XWB1-F1
#
_cell.length_a   1.000
_cell.length_b   1.000
_cell.length_c   1.000
_cell.angle_alpha   90.00
_cell.angle_beta   90.00
_cell.angle_gamma   90.00
#
_symmetry.space_group_name_H-M   'P 1'
#
loop_
_entity.id
_entity.type
_entity.pdbx_description
1 polymer ?
#
loop_
_entity_poly.entity_id
_entity_poly.type
_entity_poly.pdbx_seq_one_letter_code
_entity_poly.pdbx_strand_id
1 'polypeptide(L)'
;MKKILNRVTITGADDSTEVKCLIELSEAYPFVEWGILMSDSGMGSKPRFPSAEWLMGLVGKQEKLNLSSHVCGKWVRGICAGDWSMIKDPRLVDVWPVFRRIQLNFSPYIKKIDTSTFMESMRRLRPVNVTQMIFQLGNLNNHLLDIAQRNGVDAAPLFDKSGGAGVLPGQWPKVERNRVYCGYAGGLSPDNIEEELKKIAFVCQDGPIWIDVETHVRSDDDRRFDLGKVEAFLKATKPWVAD
;
A
#
# COMPACT_ATOMS: atom_id res chain seq x y z
N MET A 1 -3.42 -13.61 -22.46
CA MET A 1 -2.50 -13.01 -21.47
C MET A 1 -2.91 -13.51 -20.09
N LYS A 2 -1.97 -13.90 -19.22
CA LYS A 2 -2.32 -14.39 -17.87
C LYS A 2 -2.81 -13.18 -17.06
N LYS A 3 -4.08 -13.20 -16.64
CA LYS A 3 -4.62 -12.23 -15.70
C LYS A 3 -4.12 -12.59 -14.31
N ILE A 4 -3.24 -11.78 -13.74
CA ILE A 4 -2.56 -12.04 -12.47
C ILE A 4 -2.92 -11.02 -11.38
N LEU A 5 -3.44 -9.85 -11.75
CA LEU A 5 -3.73 -8.79 -10.80
C LEU A 5 -5.14 -8.98 -10.22
N ASN A 6 -5.28 -8.92 -8.90
CA ASN A 6 -6.60 -8.74 -8.29
C ASN A 6 -6.92 -7.28 -7.98
N ARG A 7 -5.89 -6.42 -7.92
CA ARG A 7 -6.01 -4.97 -7.70
C ARG A 7 -4.74 -4.24 -8.13
N VAL A 8 -4.87 -2.93 -8.25
CA VAL A 8 -3.78 -2.00 -8.53
C VAL A 8 -3.81 -0.88 -7.49
N THR A 9 -2.78 -0.79 -6.66
CA THR A 9 -2.65 0.29 -5.67
C THR A 9 -1.98 1.50 -6.30
N ILE A 10 -2.61 2.66 -6.20
CA ILE A 10 -2.03 3.95 -6.56
C ILE A 10 -1.80 4.73 -5.26
N THR A 11 -0.56 5.04 -4.96
CA THR A 11 -0.14 5.60 -3.68
C THR A 11 0.26 7.07 -3.81
N GLY A 12 -0.03 7.85 -2.77
CA GLY A 12 0.47 9.22 -2.63
C GLY A 12 -0.48 10.31 -3.13
N ALA A 13 -1.78 10.03 -3.22
CA ALA A 13 -2.78 11.09 -3.34
C ALA A 13 -2.72 12.00 -2.10
N ASP A 14 -2.75 13.31 -2.32
CA ASP A 14 -2.58 14.35 -1.31
C ASP A 14 -3.50 15.56 -1.63
N ASP A 15 -3.31 16.67 -0.90
CA ASP A 15 -4.06 17.92 -1.07
C ASP A 15 -4.07 18.50 -2.49
N SER A 16 -3.18 18.05 -3.38
CA SER A 16 -3.19 18.45 -4.79
C SER A 16 -4.27 17.76 -5.63
N THR A 17 -5.00 16.79 -5.07
CA THR A 17 -6.03 16.01 -5.76
C THR A 17 -7.37 16.09 -5.07
N GLU A 18 -8.44 16.33 -5.82
CA GLU A 18 -9.79 16.28 -5.26
C GLU A 18 -10.23 14.82 -5.05
N VAL A 19 -10.83 14.52 -3.88
CA VAL A 19 -11.38 13.19 -3.57
C VAL A 19 -12.41 12.74 -4.62
N LYS A 20 -13.12 13.68 -5.25
CA LYS A 20 -14.07 13.39 -6.33
C LYS A 20 -13.41 12.71 -7.53
N CYS A 21 -12.21 13.15 -7.91
CA CYS A 21 -11.46 12.54 -9.01
C CYS A 21 -11.06 11.09 -8.69
N LEU A 22 -10.73 10.79 -7.42
CA LEU A 22 -10.47 9.41 -6.99
C LEU A 22 -11.70 8.53 -7.14
N ILE A 23 -12.90 9.07 -6.85
CA ILE A 23 -14.17 8.35 -7.01
C ILE A 23 -14.44 8.09 -8.49
N GLU A 24 -14.31 9.10 -9.35
CA GLU A 24 -14.54 8.97 -10.80
C GLU A 24 -13.59 7.92 -11.41
N LEU A 25 -12.32 7.89 -11.02
CA LEU A 25 -11.38 6.86 -11.45
C LEU A 25 -11.70 5.47 -10.86
N SER A 26 -12.22 5.40 -9.64
CA SER A 26 -12.64 4.12 -9.04
C SER A 26 -13.88 3.54 -9.73
N GLU A 27 -14.78 4.38 -10.22
CA GLU A 27 -15.92 3.96 -11.03
C GLU A 27 -15.46 3.42 -12.40
N ALA A 28 -14.47 4.08 -13.04
CA ALA A 28 -13.91 3.64 -14.32
C ALA A 28 -12.99 2.41 -14.20
N TYR A 29 -12.31 2.26 -13.07
CA TYR A 29 -11.35 1.19 -12.78
C TYR A 29 -11.62 0.57 -11.39
N PRO A 30 -12.66 -0.28 -11.22
CA PRO A 30 -13.08 -0.79 -9.91
C PRO A 30 -12.03 -1.61 -9.13
N PHE A 31 -10.99 -2.08 -9.82
CA PHE A 31 -9.85 -2.79 -9.23
C PHE A 31 -8.81 -1.86 -8.59
N VAL A 32 -8.97 -0.54 -8.71
CA VAL A 32 -8.05 0.43 -8.10
C VAL A 32 -8.20 0.41 -6.57
N GLU A 33 -7.08 0.54 -5.89
CA GLU A 33 -6.96 0.82 -4.47
C GLU A 33 -6.12 2.09 -4.30
N TRP A 34 -6.50 2.97 -3.37
CA TRP A 34 -5.74 4.18 -3.07
C TRP A 34 -4.92 3.99 -1.80
N GLY A 35 -3.59 4.01 -1.96
CA GLY A 35 -2.62 3.99 -0.88
C GLY A 35 -2.39 5.39 -0.31
N ILE A 36 -2.85 5.63 0.91
CA ILE A 36 -2.78 6.95 1.55
C ILE A 36 -1.64 6.97 2.56
N LEU A 37 -0.65 7.83 2.35
CA LEU A 37 0.52 7.93 3.22
C LEU A 37 0.17 8.58 4.55
N MET A 38 0.43 7.87 5.65
CA MET A 38 0.12 8.29 7.01
C MET A 38 1.43 8.53 7.79
N SER A 39 1.71 9.79 8.11
CA SER A 39 2.90 10.20 8.86
C SER A 39 2.66 11.43 9.72
N ASP A 40 2.92 11.32 11.04
CA ASP A 40 2.82 12.43 12.01
C ASP A 40 3.56 13.70 11.54
N SER A 41 4.79 13.52 11.04
CA SER A 41 5.67 14.61 10.61
C SER A 41 5.50 15.02 9.15
N GLY A 42 4.73 14.26 8.37
CA GLY A 42 4.52 14.52 6.94
C GLY A 42 3.18 15.20 6.66
N MET A 43 2.14 14.82 7.40
CA MET A 43 0.75 15.20 7.20
C MET A 43 0.57 16.70 6.92
N GLY A 44 0.09 17.05 5.72
CA GLY A 44 -0.22 18.42 5.29
C GLY A 44 0.99 19.34 5.11
N SER A 45 2.22 18.84 5.24
CA SER A 45 3.44 19.66 5.19
C SER A 45 4.39 19.30 4.05
N LYS A 46 4.20 18.14 3.43
CA LYS A 46 5.05 17.63 2.35
C LYS A 46 4.18 17.04 1.25
N PRO A 47 4.61 17.14 -0.02
CA PRO A 47 3.99 16.36 -1.09
C PRO A 47 3.88 14.89 -0.71
N ARG A 48 2.85 14.21 -1.22
CA ARG A 48 2.46 12.80 -0.94
C ARG A 48 1.76 12.57 0.40
N PHE A 49 1.89 13.47 1.37
CA PHE A 49 1.30 13.33 2.69
C PHE A 49 0.10 14.27 2.85
N PRO A 50 -1.15 13.76 2.71
CA PRO A 50 -2.33 14.60 2.81
C PRO A 50 -2.45 15.28 4.17
N SER A 51 -3.12 16.42 4.22
CA SER A 51 -3.54 17.08 5.46
C SER A 51 -4.66 16.30 6.16
N ALA A 52 -4.89 16.61 7.44
CA ALA A 52 -6.03 16.07 8.17
C ALA A 52 -7.36 16.48 7.54
N GLU A 53 -7.46 17.70 6.99
CA GLU A 53 -8.65 18.18 6.30
C GLU A 53 -8.96 17.34 5.05
N TRP A 54 -7.94 17.07 4.23
CA TRP A 54 -8.09 16.21 3.06
C TRP A 54 -8.50 14.78 3.45
N LEU A 55 -7.87 14.22 4.48
CA LEU A 55 -8.16 12.88 4.99
C LEU A 55 -9.61 12.75 5.48
N MET A 56 -10.15 13.78 6.15
CA MET A 56 -11.55 13.81 6.55
C MET A 56 -12.52 13.74 5.36
N GLY A 57 -12.11 14.22 4.17
CA GLY A 57 -12.88 14.08 2.93
C GLY A 57 -13.12 12.64 2.47
N LEU A 58 -12.33 11.67 2.97
CA LEU A 58 -12.50 10.24 2.70
C LEU A 58 -13.58 9.58 3.58
N VAL A 59 -13.92 10.19 4.72
CA VAL A 59 -14.89 9.63 5.66
C VAL A 59 -16.27 9.52 5.00
N GLY A 60 -16.87 8.34 5.08
CA GLY A 60 -18.16 8.04 4.45
C GLY A 60 -18.07 7.66 2.97
N LYS A 61 -16.87 7.50 2.39
CA LYS A 61 -16.66 7.13 0.99
C LYS A 61 -16.16 5.69 0.78
N GLN A 62 -16.17 4.86 1.83
CA GLN A 62 -15.66 3.48 1.80
C GLN A 62 -16.39 2.54 0.82
N GLU A 63 -17.64 2.85 0.46
CA GLU A 63 -18.40 2.11 -0.55
C GLU A 63 -17.98 2.46 -1.99
N LYS A 64 -17.31 3.60 -2.18
CA LYS A 64 -16.86 4.09 -3.49
C LYS A 64 -15.35 3.98 -3.69
N LEU A 65 -14.58 3.90 -2.61
CA LEU A 65 -13.12 3.89 -2.63
C LEU A 65 -12.59 2.67 -1.89
N ASN A 66 -11.72 1.90 -2.54
CA ASN A 66 -10.88 0.94 -1.85
C ASN A 66 -9.67 1.68 -1.28
N LEU A 67 -9.53 1.69 0.04
CA LEU A 67 -8.51 2.49 0.73
C LEU A 67 -7.56 1.60 1.54
N SER A 68 -6.27 1.87 1.41
CA SER A 68 -5.22 1.34 2.27
C SER A 68 -4.41 2.47 2.89
N SER A 69 -4.03 2.35 4.16
CA SER A 69 -3.16 3.33 4.81
C SER A 69 -1.71 2.87 4.78
N HIS A 70 -0.78 3.74 4.42
CA HIS A 70 0.64 3.46 4.35
C HIS A 70 1.36 4.17 5.49
N VAL A 71 1.51 3.48 6.62
CA VAL A 71 2.02 4.06 7.86
C VAL A 71 3.55 4.03 7.86
N CYS A 72 4.16 5.20 8.06
CA CYS A 72 5.61 5.35 8.10
C CYS A 72 6.08 6.22 9.28
N GLY A 73 7.40 6.47 9.35
CA GLY A 73 7.97 7.41 10.32
C GLY A 73 7.75 7.02 11.79
N LYS A 74 7.31 8.00 12.61
CA LYS A 74 7.13 7.79 14.06
C LYS A 74 6.00 6.80 14.36
N TRP A 75 4.91 6.85 13.61
CA TRP A 75 3.76 5.97 13.84
C TRP A 75 4.09 4.51 13.58
N VAL A 76 4.77 4.18 12.47
CA VAL A 76 5.14 2.78 12.23
C VAL A 76 6.11 2.25 13.29
N ARG A 77 7.01 3.09 13.81
CA ARG A 77 7.89 2.72 14.94
C ARG A 77 7.11 2.49 16.22
N GLY A 78 6.10 3.31 16.51
CA GLY A 78 5.18 3.11 17.63
C GLY A 78 4.48 1.77 17.53
N ILE A 79 3.89 1.48 16.37
CA ILE A 79 3.20 0.22 16.09
C ILE A 79 4.14 -0.98 16.28
N CYS A 80 5.38 -0.89 15.79
CA CYS A 80 6.43 -1.90 16.01
C CYS A 80 6.75 -2.16 17.50
N ALA A 81 6.56 -1.16 18.36
CA ALA A 81 6.73 -1.23 19.81
C ALA A 81 5.42 -1.53 20.56
N GLY A 82 4.34 -1.86 19.84
CA GLY A 82 3.02 -2.12 20.42
C GLY A 82 2.17 -0.88 20.72
N ASP A 83 2.65 0.32 20.37
CA ASP A 83 1.93 1.58 20.57
C ASP A 83 1.09 1.93 19.32
N TRP A 84 -0.22 1.83 19.48
CA TRP A 84 -1.22 2.20 18.48
C TRP A 84 -1.91 3.53 18.78
N SER A 85 -1.35 4.37 19.65
CA SER A 85 -1.95 5.65 20.07
C SER A 85 -2.36 6.56 18.91
N MET A 86 -1.72 6.43 17.74
CA MET A 86 -2.08 7.14 16.51
C MET A 86 -3.55 6.94 16.09
N ILE A 87 -4.19 5.80 16.42
CA ILE A 87 -5.60 5.56 16.04
C ILE A 87 -6.56 6.41 16.87
N LYS A 88 -6.07 6.92 18.01
CA LYS A 88 -6.80 7.75 18.95
C LYS A 88 -6.49 9.23 18.77
N ASP A 89 -5.68 9.59 17.78
CA ASP A 89 -5.41 10.99 17.46
C ASP A 89 -6.73 11.69 17.13
N PRO A 90 -7.15 12.72 17.88
CA PRO A 90 -8.43 13.40 17.66
C PRO A 90 -8.59 13.98 16.26
N ARG A 91 -7.48 14.24 15.55
CA ARG A 91 -7.49 14.74 14.17
C ARG A 91 -7.87 13.67 13.15
N LEU A 92 -7.72 12.39 13.50
CA LEU A 92 -7.75 11.26 12.57
C LEU A 92 -8.61 10.08 13.05
N VAL A 93 -9.19 10.15 14.25
CA VAL A 93 -9.94 9.03 14.85
C VAL A 93 -11.05 8.51 13.93
N ASP A 94 -11.72 9.41 13.20
CA ASP A 94 -12.77 9.06 12.23
C ASP A 94 -12.23 8.61 10.86
N VAL A 95 -10.95 8.91 10.57
CA VAL A 95 -10.27 8.52 9.33
C VAL A 95 -9.83 7.06 9.41
N TRP A 96 -9.27 6.58 10.52
CA TRP A 96 -8.74 5.20 10.59
C TRP A 96 -9.75 4.10 10.21
N PRO A 97 -11.04 4.19 10.56
CA PRO A 97 -12.06 3.23 10.14
C PRO A 97 -12.32 3.17 8.62
N VAL A 98 -11.84 4.13 7.82
CA VAL A 98 -12.06 4.11 6.36
C VAL A 98 -11.19 3.07 5.65
N PHE A 99 -10.06 2.70 6.25
CA PHE A 99 -9.08 1.82 5.64
C PHE A 99 -9.41 0.34 5.88
N ARG A 100 -9.37 -0.45 4.80
CA ARG A 100 -9.52 -1.92 4.88
C ARG A 100 -8.18 -2.63 5.06
N ARG A 101 -7.08 -1.97 4.69
CA ARG A 101 -5.70 -2.48 4.78
C ARG A 101 -4.78 -1.46 5.41
N ILE A 102 -3.82 -1.95 6.19
CA ILE A 102 -2.74 -1.12 6.73
C ILE A 102 -1.40 -1.67 6.26
N GLN A 103 -0.67 -0.89 5.48
CA GLN A 103 0.72 -1.11 5.18
C GLN A 103 1.63 -0.51 6.25
N LEU A 104 2.59 -1.32 6.70
CA LEU A 104 3.60 -0.93 7.65
C LEU A 104 4.96 -0.85 6.95
N ASN A 105 5.46 0.37 6.74
CA ASN A 105 6.76 0.64 6.13
C ASN A 105 7.89 0.53 7.18
N PHE A 106 8.01 -0.64 7.81
CA PHE A 106 8.97 -0.90 8.90
C PHE A 106 10.25 -1.60 8.46
N SER A 107 10.49 -1.82 7.17
CA SER A 107 11.64 -2.60 6.67
C SER A 107 12.97 -2.23 7.36
N PRO A 108 13.32 -0.95 7.58
CA PRO A 108 14.55 -0.56 8.31
C PRO A 108 14.57 -0.93 9.80
N TYR A 109 13.41 -1.17 10.41
CA TYR A 109 13.22 -1.40 11.85
C TYR A 109 12.92 -2.85 12.18
N ILE A 110 12.74 -3.71 11.19
CA ILE A 110 12.21 -5.05 11.39
C ILE A 110 13.00 -5.91 12.39
N LYS A 111 14.33 -5.73 12.42
CA LYS A 111 15.22 -6.45 13.36
C LYS A 111 15.07 -6.03 14.82
N LYS A 112 14.39 -4.91 15.08
CA LYS A 112 14.18 -4.33 16.42
C LYS A 112 12.80 -4.65 16.99
N ILE A 113 11.96 -5.37 16.24
CA ILE A 113 10.58 -5.66 16.63
C ILE A 113 10.60 -6.79 17.67
N ASP A 114 10.11 -6.49 18.88
CA ASP A 114 9.71 -7.54 19.80
C ASP A 114 8.47 -8.23 19.25
N THR A 115 8.64 -9.48 18.82
CA THR A 115 7.58 -10.17 18.06
C THR A 115 6.36 -10.43 18.93
N SER A 116 6.52 -10.72 20.22
CA SER A 116 5.40 -11.02 21.11
C SER A 116 4.49 -9.80 21.31
N THR A 117 5.09 -8.67 21.66
CA THR A 117 4.43 -7.37 21.85
C THR A 117 3.76 -6.91 20.55
N PHE A 118 4.48 -7.03 19.44
CA PHE A 118 3.97 -6.62 18.13
C PHE A 118 2.73 -7.42 17.73
N MET A 119 2.77 -8.75 17.83
CA MET A 119 1.64 -9.61 17.48
C MET A 119 0.45 -9.40 18.42
N GLU A 120 0.69 -9.28 19.72
CA GLU A 120 -0.38 -9.01 20.69
C GLU A 120 -1.06 -7.66 20.38
N SER A 121 -0.28 -6.62 20.09
CA SER A 121 -0.81 -5.30 19.77
C SER A 121 -1.64 -5.31 18.48
N MET A 122 -1.17 -5.96 17.41
CA MET A 122 -1.94 -6.11 16.16
C MET A 122 -3.26 -6.87 16.38
N ARG A 123 -3.27 -7.85 17.28
CA ARG A 123 -4.49 -8.60 17.59
C ARG A 123 -5.51 -7.74 18.35
N ARG A 124 -5.04 -6.92 19.30
CA ARG A 124 -5.90 -6.21 20.27
C ARG A 124 -6.27 -4.79 19.85
N LEU A 125 -5.41 -4.11 19.12
CA LEU A 125 -5.46 -2.66 18.93
C LEU A 125 -5.64 -2.23 17.48
N ARG A 126 -5.58 -3.15 16.50
CA ARG A 126 -5.83 -2.79 15.10
C ARG A 126 -7.27 -2.26 14.94
N PRO A 127 -7.50 -1.28 14.05
CA PRO A 127 -8.85 -0.82 13.75
C PRO A 127 -9.76 -1.98 13.28
N VAL A 128 -11.02 -1.95 13.69
CA VAL A 128 -11.97 -3.07 13.48
C VAL A 128 -12.21 -3.38 12.00
N ASN A 129 -12.17 -2.36 11.13
CA ASN A 129 -12.39 -2.51 9.69
C ASN A 129 -11.14 -2.99 8.92
N VAL A 130 -9.99 -3.09 9.60
CA VAL A 130 -8.75 -3.54 8.98
C VAL A 130 -8.75 -5.05 8.91
N THR A 131 -8.85 -5.54 7.67
CA THR A 131 -8.94 -6.96 7.34
C THR A 131 -7.57 -7.56 7.04
N GLN A 132 -6.63 -6.78 6.49
CA GLN A 132 -5.29 -7.25 6.15
C GLN A 132 -4.20 -6.24 6.48
N MET A 133 -3.07 -6.76 6.98
CA MET A 133 -1.83 -6.04 7.19
C MET A 133 -0.90 -6.25 6.00
N ILE A 134 -0.27 -5.19 5.50
CA ILE A 134 0.74 -5.27 4.44
C ILE A 134 2.11 -5.02 5.06
N PHE A 135 3.01 -5.98 4.93
CA PHE A 135 4.38 -5.84 5.40
C PHE A 135 5.26 -5.45 4.22
N GLN A 136 5.85 -4.26 4.24
CA GLN A 136 6.81 -3.85 3.21
C GLN A 136 8.14 -4.55 3.48
N LEU A 137 8.53 -5.46 2.58
CA LEU A 137 9.69 -6.33 2.74
C LEU A 137 10.64 -6.23 1.54
N GLY A 138 11.95 -6.33 1.80
CA GLY A 138 12.94 -6.46 0.72
C GLY A 138 13.04 -7.89 0.15
N ASN A 139 12.58 -8.91 0.88
CA ASN A 139 12.56 -10.30 0.46
C ASN A 139 11.50 -11.13 1.23
N LEU A 140 11.25 -12.36 0.75
CA LEU A 140 10.25 -13.30 1.30
C LEU A 140 10.65 -14.03 2.58
N ASN A 141 11.95 -14.14 2.87
CA ASN A 141 12.45 -14.91 4.01
C ASN A 141 12.33 -14.09 5.29
N ASN A 142 11.08 -13.87 5.68
CA ASN A 142 10.73 -12.98 6.76
C ASN A 142 10.00 -13.71 7.87
N HIS A 143 10.75 -13.98 8.94
CA HIS A 143 10.25 -14.65 10.13
C HIS A 143 9.04 -13.93 10.76
N LEU A 144 8.96 -12.61 10.64
CA LEU A 144 7.85 -11.83 11.19
C LEU A 144 6.54 -12.08 10.44
N LEU A 145 6.60 -12.18 9.11
CA LEU A 145 5.45 -12.53 8.28
C LEU A 145 4.93 -13.94 8.63
N ASP A 146 5.85 -14.90 8.73
CA ASP A 146 5.51 -16.29 9.09
C ASP A 146 4.84 -16.37 10.47
N ILE A 147 5.36 -15.61 11.44
CA ILE A 147 4.74 -15.55 12.77
C ILE A 147 3.37 -14.88 12.72
N ALA A 148 3.21 -13.78 11.99
CA ALA A 148 1.92 -13.10 11.87
C ALA A 148 0.83 -14.04 11.35
N GLN A 149 1.13 -14.73 10.25
CA GLN A 149 0.21 -15.67 9.62
C GLN A 149 -0.13 -16.86 10.54
N ARG A 150 0.87 -17.42 11.25
CA ARG A 150 0.64 -18.50 12.24
C ARG A 150 -0.19 -18.06 13.43
N ASN A 151 -0.20 -16.77 13.77
CA ASN A 151 -1.03 -16.19 14.83
C ASN A 151 -2.39 -15.70 14.32
N GLY A 152 -2.79 -16.08 13.10
CA GLY A 152 -4.10 -15.74 12.53
C GLY A 152 -4.24 -14.29 12.08
N VAL A 153 -3.13 -13.55 11.95
CA VAL A 153 -3.13 -12.23 11.31
C VAL A 153 -3.10 -12.45 9.80
N ASP A 154 -4.09 -11.91 9.07
CA ASP A 154 -4.01 -11.79 7.61
C ASP A 154 -2.92 -10.76 7.29
N ALA A 155 -1.73 -11.26 6.99
CA ALA A 155 -0.57 -10.45 6.64
C ALA A 155 -0.07 -10.88 5.26
N ALA A 156 0.12 -9.89 4.38
CA ALA A 156 0.62 -10.08 3.02
C ALA A 156 1.91 -9.27 2.80
N PRO A 157 2.93 -9.84 2.13
CA PRO A 157 4.16 -9.11 1.81
C PRO A 157 3.97 -8.19 0.60
N LEU A 158 4.45 -6.95 0.71
CA LEU A 158 4.75 -6.08 -0.43
C LEU A 158 6.25 -6.10 -0.69
N PHE A 159 6.67 -6.53 -1.87
CA PHE A 159 8.07 -6.48 -2.29
C PHE A 159 8.41 -5.11 -2.85
N ASP A 160 9.20 -4.36 -2.07
CA ASP A 160 9.78 -3.10 -2.49
C ASP A 160 11.26 -3.08 -2.10
N LYS A 161 12.13 -3.39 -3.07
CA LYS A 161 13.59 -3.40 -2.85
C LYS A 161 14.16 -2.00 -2.64
N SER A 162 13.45 -0.97 -3.10
CA SER A 162 13.89 0.42 -3.06
C SER A 162 13.46 1.14 -1.78
N GLY A 163 12.51 0.57 -1.02
CA GLY A 163 11.97 1.17 0.19
C GLY A 163 11.28 2.51 -0.06
N GLY A 164 10.58 2.64 -1.18
CA GLY A 164 9.89 3.86 -1.61
C GLY A 164 10.71 4.80 -2.50
N ALA A 165 11.95 4.47 -2.84
CA ALA A 165 12.77 5.34 -3.70
C ALA A 165 12.31 5.37 -5.18
N GLY A 166 11.36 4.52 -5.57
CA GLY A 166 10.83 4.49 -6.94
C GLY A 166 11.82 3.92 -7.95
N VAL A 167 12.68 3.00 -7.52
CA VAL A 167 13.72 2.37 -8.35
C VAL A 167 13.31 0.97 -8.75
N LEU A 168 13.38 0.65 -10.04
CA LEU A 168 13.12 -0.69 -10.55
C LEU A 168 14.15 -1.68 -9.98
N PRO A 169 13.71 -2.85 -9.48
CA PRO A 169 14.64 -3.89 -9.09
C PRO A 169 15.28 -4.54 -10.32
N GLY A 170 16.55 -4.92 -10.23
CA GLY A 170 17.19 -5.67 -11.32
C GLY A 170 16.55 -7.05 -11.58
N GLN A 171 15.92 -7.63 -10.55
CA GLN A 171 15.13 -8.86 -10.63
C GLN A 171 14.00 -8.82 -9.60
N TRP A 172 12.79 -9.23 -10.01
CA TRP A 172 11.63 -9.36 -9.13
C TRP A 172 11.78 -10.58 -8.20
N PRO A 173 11.42 -10.47 -6.91
CA PRO A 173 11.45 -11.60 -5.99
C PRO A 173 10.54 -12.76 -6.45
N LYS A 174 11.09 -13.96 -6.47
CA LYS A 174 10.36 -15.20 -6.76
C LYS A 174 9.57 -15.64 -5.54
N VAL A 175 8.28 -15.90 -5.72
CA VAL A 175 7.44 -16.48 -4.67
C VAL A 175 7.64 -17.98 -4.66
N GLU A 176 8.49 -18.47 -3.77
CA GLU A 176 8.81 -19.91 -3.66
C GLU A 176 7.69 -20.73 -3.01
N ARG A 177 6.81 -20.06 -2.24
CA ARG A 177 5.65 -20.71 -1.61
C ARG A 177 4.43 -20.58 -2.52
N ASN A 178 3.93 -21.71 -3.01
CA ASN A 178 2.69 -21.76 -3.78
C ASN A 178 1.58 -20.97 -3.05
N ARG A 179 0.92 -20.06 -3.77
CA ARG A 179 -0.31 -19.33 -3.35
C ARG A 179 -0.16 -18.28 -2.25
N VAL A 180 1.03 -17.77 -1.95
CA VAL A 180 1.13 -16.57 -1.09
C VAL A 180 0.69 -15.34 -1.88
N TYR A 181 -0.43 -14.74 -1.49
CA TYR A 181 -0.86 -13.44 -2.01
C TYR A 181 0.18 -12.38 -1.65
N CYS A 182 0.71 -11.68 -2.66
CA CYS A 182 1.79 -10.71 -2.48
C CYS A 182 1.68 -9.52 -3.44
N GLY A 183 2.39 -8.46 -3.07
CA GLY A 183 2.46 -7.22 -3.82
C GLY A 183 3.83 -6.99 -4.41
N TYR A 184 3.88 -6.25 -5.52
CA TYR A 184 5.12 -5.78 -6.13
C TYR A 184 5.11 -4.26 -6.29
N ALA A 185 6.19 -3.61 -5.86
CA ALA A 185 6.39 -2.18 -5.97
C ALA A 185 7.86 -1.84 -6.28
N GLY A 186 8.09 -0.57 -6.61
CA GLY A 186 9.41 -0.03 -6.90
C GLY A 186 9.61 0.21 -8.38
N GLY A 187 9.63 1.49 -8.78
CA GLY A 187 9.97 1.92 -10.14
C GLY A 187 8.97 1.61 -11.24
N LEU A 188 7.79 1.07 -10.91
CA LEU A 188 6.71 0.88 -11.87
C LEU A 188 6.22 2.24 -12.38
N SER A 189 5.94 2.34 -13.69
CA SER A 189 5.46 3.56 -14.35
C SER A 189 4.51 3.21 -15.50
N PRO A 190 3.72 4.18 -16.03
CA PRO A 190 2.90 3.94 -17.22
C PRO A 190 3.71 3.40 -18.41
N ASP A 191 4.96 3.83 -18.53
CA ASP A 191 5.83 3.48 -19.67
C ASP A 191 6.41 2.06 -19.59
N ASN A 192 6.58 1.51 -18.39
CA ASN A 192 7.25 0.22 -18.20
C ASN A 192 6.33 -0.91 -17.72
N ILE A 193 5.13 -0.60 -17.25
CA ILE A 193 4.31 -1.56 -16.50
C ILE A 193 3.94 -2.81 -17.30
N GLU A 194 3.74 -2.70 -18.61
CA GLU A 194 3.44 -3.87 -19.44
C GLU A 194 4.60 -4.88 -19.49
N GLU A 195 5.83 -4.40 -19.61
CA GLU A 195 7.02 -5.26 -19.63
C GLU A 195 7.33 -5.80 -18.23
N GLU A 196 7.15 -4.98 -17.19
CA GLU A 196 7.36 -5.42 -15.82
C GLU A 196 6.31 -6.45 -15.38
N LEU A 197 5.05 -6.32 -15.81
CA LEU A 197 4.02 -7.33 -15.53
C LEU A 197 4.31 -8.67 -16.20
N LYS A 198 4.93 -8.70 -17.39
CA LYS A 198 5.42 -9.95 -18.00
C LYS A 198 6.48 -10.63 -17.12
N LYS A 199 7.41 -9.85 -16.57
CA LYS A 199 8.47 -10.35 -15.66
C LYS A 199 7.89 -10.80 -14.33
N ILE A 200 6.93 -10.05 -13.78
CA ILE A 200 6.24 -10.38 -12.53
C ILE A 200 5.42 -11.67 -12.71
N ALA A 201 4.67 -11.80 -13.82
CA ALA A 201 3.90 -13.00 -14.15
C ALA A 201 4.76 -14.27 -14.17
N PHE A 202 6.02 -14.15 -14.58
CA PHE A 202 6.97 -15.25 -14.61
C PHE A 202 7.37 -15.70 -13.19
N VAL A 203 7.50 -14.77 -12.23
CA VAL A 203 7.99 -15.06 -10.87
C VAL A 203 6.89 -15.31 -9.84
N CYS A 204 5.66 -14.83 -10.07
CA CYS A 204 4.54 -14.96 -9.14
C CYS A 204 3.76 -16.28 -9.29
N GLN A 205 4.07 -17.07 -10.32
CA GLN A 205 3.39 -18.33 -10.62
C GLN A 205 1.86 -18.15 -10.68
N ASP A 206 1.06 -19.04 -10.07
CA ASP A 206 -0.39 -19.15 -10.27
C ASP A 206 -1.27 -18.38 -9.27
N GLY A 207 -0.68 -17.68 -8.31
CA GLY A 207 -1.43 -16.88 -7.34
C GLY A 207 -1.83 -15.51 -7.88
N PRO A 208 -2.99 -14.96 -7.50
CA PRO A 208 -3.26 -13.54 -7.72
C PRO A 208 -2.24 -12.70 -6.95
N ILE A 209 -1.93 -11.53 -7.47
CA ILE A 209 -1.03 -10.55 -6.87
C ILE A 209 -1.64 -9.15 -6.94
N TRP A 210 -1.01 -8.19 -6.26
CA TRP A 210 -1.23 -6.78 -6.54
C TRP A 210 0.06 -6.08 -6.91
N ILE A 211 -0.07 -4.87 -7.45
CA ILE A 211 1.04 -3.96 -7.70
C ILE A 211 0.76 -2.63 -7.01
N ASP A 212 1.82 -1.89 -6.71
CA ASP A 212 1.73 -0.56 -6.09
C ASP A 212 2.69 0.42 -6.79
N VAL A 213 2.19 1.61 -7.10
CA VAL A 213 2.92 2.69 -7.77
C VAL A 213 2.72 4.01 -7.03
N GLU A 214 3.80 4.80 -6.92
CA GLU A 214 3.79 6.09 -6.23
C GLU A 214 4.53 7.16 -7.04
N THR A 215 5.86 7.08 -7.11
CA THR A 215 6.69 8.17 -7.67
C THR A 215 6.38 8.48 -9.14
N HIS A 216 6.21 7.47 -9.99
CA HIS A 216 6.07 7.68 -11.44
C HIS A 216 4.64 8.01 -11.90
N VAL A 217 3.72 8.20 -10.96
CA VAL A 217 2.38 8.77 -11.22
C VAL A 217 2.22 10.18 -10.66
N ARG A 218 3.35 10.84 -10.34
CA ARG A 218 3.40 12.24 -9.90
C ARG A 218 3.98 13.13 -11.00
N SER A 219 3.79 14.43 -10.84
CA SER A 219 4.43 15.45 -11.67
C SER A 219 5.95 15.32 -11.57
N ASP A 220 6.67 15.79 -12.59
CA ASP A 220 8.13 15.62 -12.68
C ASP A 220 8.89 16.35 -11.54
N ASP A 221 8.26 17.37 -10.94
CA ASP A 221 8.77 18.09 -9.77
C ASP A 221 8.30 17.50 -8.42
N ASP A 222 7.59 16.36 -8.45
CA ASP A 222 7.01 15.62 -7.33
C ASP A 222 5.96 16.40 -6.51
N ARG A 223 5.56 17.60 -6.95
CA ARG A 223 4.66 18.47 -6.18
C ARG A 223 3.19 18.08 -6.27
N ARG A 224 2.78 17.41 -7.35
CA ARG A 224 1.38 17.07 -7.61
C ARG A 224 1.23 15.60 -7.93
N PHE A 225 0.09 15.06 -7.52
CA PHE A 225 -0.37 13.76 -7.98
C PHE A 225 -1.00 13.92 -9.37
N ASP A 226 -0.47 13.19 -10.36
CA ASP A 226 -0.79 13.40 -11.77
C ASP A 226 -1.86 12.41 -12.24
N LEU A 227 -3.11 12.87 -12.25
CA LEU A 227 -4.26 12.04 -12.65
C LEU A 227 -4.16 11.49 -14.08
N GLY A 228 -3.46 12.18 -14.99
CA GLY A 228 -3.22 11.69 -16.34
C GLY A 228 -2.28 10.49 -16.35
N LYS A 229 -1.18 10.56 -15.59
CA LYS A 229 -0.27 9.42 -15.40
C LYS A 229 -0.95 8.27 -14.65
N VAL A 230 -1.79 8.57 -13.65
CA VAL A 230 -2.58 7.56 -12.93
C VAL A 230 -3.52 6.82 -13.89
N GLU A 231 -4.30 7.55 -14.69
CA GLU A 231 -5.22 6.92 -15.65
C GLU A 231 -4.46 6.09 -16.69
N ALA A 232 -3.34 6.61 -17.20
CA ALA A 232 -2.48 5.86 -18.13
C ALA A 232 -1.99 4.54 -17.51
N PHE A 233 -1.56 4.56 -16.24
CA PHE A 233 -1.15 3.36 -15.51
C PHE A 233 -2.31 2.36 -15.32
N LEU A 234 -3.48 2.84 -14.91
CA LEU A 234 -4.68 2.00 -14.72
C LEU A 234 -5.13 1.38 -16.04
N LYS A 235 -5.08 2.13 -17.14
CA LYS A 235 -5.41 1.65 -18.47
C LYS A 235 -4.45 0.56 -18.95
N ALA A 236 -3.14 0.74 -18.74
CA ALA A 236 -2.11 -0.23 -19.12
C ALA A 236 -2.18 -1.53 -18.28
N THR A 237 -2.63 -1.44 -17.02
CA THR A 237 -2.76 -2.59 -16.12
C THR A 237 -4.08 -3.36 -16.31
N LYS A 238 -5.14 -2.71 -16.79
CA LYS A 238 -6.48 -3.31 -16.98
C LYS A 238 -6.49 -4.68 -17.69
N PRO A 239 -5.72 -4.94 -18.77
CA PRO A 239 -5.68 -6.25 -19.43
C PRO A 239 -5.15 -7.40 -18.55
N TRP A 240 -4.47 -7.08 -17.45
CA TRP A 240 -3.84 -8.03 -16.53
C TRP A 240 -4.68 -8.32 -15.29
N VAL A 241 -5.82 -7.63 -15.12
CA VAL A 241 -6.71 -7.77 -13.98
C VAL A 241 -7.64 -8.96 -14.19
N ALA A 242 -7.73 -9.82 -13.18
CA ALA A 242 -8.68 -10.93 -13.12
C ALA A 242 -10.12 -10.41 -13.03
N ASP A 243 -11.05 -11.12 -13.68
CA ASP A 243 -12.47 -10.78 -13.64
C ASP A 243 -13.09 -11.01 -12.25
#